data_AF-A0A380TUZ1-F1
#
_entry.id   AF-A0A380TUZ1-F1
#
_cell.length_a   1.000
_cell.length_b   1.000
_cell.length_c   1.000
_cell.angle_alpha   90.00
_cell.angle_beta   90.00
_cell.angle_gamma   90.00
#
_symmetry.space_group_name_H-M   'P 1'
#
loop_
_entity.id
_entity.type
_entity.pdbx_description
1 polymer ?
#
loop_
_entity_poly.entity_id
_entity_poly.type
_entity_poly.pdbx_seq_one_letter_code
_entity_poly.pdbx_strand_id
1 'polypeptide(L)'
;MATADKIQAKFEELIARLTPTGRKALTKEIAKRLAQSQRQRIKAQKNSDGSEFEPRRKQPKQTTKRRVKAKKMFAKLGTARLMKTQITNDGVEIGYRGGDAVVADVHQFGRRIRPFKGKNFEVKYAKRELLGFTEEDMEIIENCVINALRDGL
;
A
#
# COMPACT_ATOMS: atom_id res chain seq x y z
N MET A 1 -1.43 -40.14 17.21
CA MET A 1 -0.73 -39.19 16.32
C MET A 1 -1.65 -38.83 15.17
N ALA A 2 -1.88 -37.54 14.90
CA ALA A 2 -2.53 -37.15 13.65
C ALA A 2 -1.54 -37.49 12.53
N THR A 3 -1.84 -38.54 11.75
CA THR A 3 -1.04 -38.90 10.58
C THR A 3 -1.14 -37.77 9.56
N ALA A 4 -0.05 -37.50 8.82
CA ALA A 4 -0.01 -36.45 7.80
C ALA A 4 -1.22 -36.51 6.85
N ASP A 5 -1.70 -37.72 6.53
CA ASP A 5 -2.87 -37.96 5.70
C ASP A 5 -4.18 -37.37 6.26
N LYS A 6 -4.38 -37.41 7.58
CA LYS A 6 -5.57 -36.82 8.22
C LYS A 6 -5.54 -35.29 8.17
N ILE A 7 -4.35 -34.71 8.26
CA ILE A 7 -4.15 -33.26 8.17
C ILE A 7 -4.35 -32.80 6.71
N GLN A 8 -3.79 -33.54 5.75
CA GLN A 8 -3.95 -33.29 4.31
C GLN A 8 -5.43 -33.30 3.90
N ALA A 9 -6.19 -34.33 4.30
CA ALA A 9 -7.62 -34.41 3.99
C ALA A 9 -8.42 -33.22 4.57
N LYS A 10 -8.03 -32.71 5.75
CA LYS A 10 -8.66 -31.53 6.34
C LYS A 10 -8.34 -30.24 5.59
N PHE A 11 -7.12 -30.08 5.09
CA PHE A 11 -6.77 -28.95 4.24
C PHE A 11 -7.49 -28.98 2.90
N GLU A 12 -7.61 -30.16 2.29
CA GLU A 12 -8.37 -30.34 1.04
C GLU A 12 -9.86 -30.00 1.24
N GLU A 13 -10.46 -30.40 2.36
CA GLU A 13 -11.83 -30.04 2.73
C GLU A 13 -12.00 -28.52 2.88
N LEU A 14 -11.04 -27.84 3.52
CA LEU A 14 -11.03 -26.38 3.67
C LEU A 14 -10.84 -25.66 2.33
N ILE A 15 -9.94 -26.16 1.47
CA ILE A 15 -9.69 -25.61 0.13
C ILE A 15 -10.92 -25.82 -0.77
N ALA A 16 -11.57 -26.98 -0.71
CA ALA A 16 -12.79 -27.25 -1.46
C ALA A 16 -13.95 -26.31 -1.07
N ARG A 17 -13.99 -25.85 0.19
CA ARG A 17 -14.98 -24.86 0.67
C ARG A 17 -14.72 -23.44 0.18
N LEU A 18 -13.52 -23.14 -0.35
CA LEU A 18 -13.22 -21.84 -0.95
C LEU A 18 -13.91 -21.66 -2.30
N THR A 19 -15.21 -21.38 -2.27
CA THR A 19 -15.98 -21.04 -3.47
C THR A 19 -15.37 -19.81 -4.18
N PRO A 20 -15.52 -19.67 -5.51
CA PRO A 20 -15.09 -18.47 -6.22
C PRO A 20 -15.66 -17.17 -5.61
N THR A 21 -16.90 -17.22 -5.13
CA THR A 21 -17.57 -16.08 -4.46
C THR A 21 -16.90 -15.75 -3.13
N GLY A 22 -16.63 -16.76 -2.30
CA GLY A 22 -15.95 -16.58 -1.02
C GLY A 22 -14.52 -16.07 -1.19
N ARG A 23 -13.76 -16.64 -2.14
CA ARG A 23 -12.42 -16.12 -2.50
C ARG A 23 -12.48 -14.66 -2.90
N LYS A 24 -13.44 -14.28 -3.74
CA LYS A 24 -13.63 -12.88 -4.14
C LYS A 24 -13.99 -11.96 -2.96
N ALA A 25 -14.76 -12.44 -2.00
CA ALA A 25 -15.10 -11.70 -0.78
C ALA A 25 -13.86 -11.51 0.12
N LEU A 26 -13.09 -12.58 0.37
CA LEU A 26 -11.84 -12.54 1.11
C LEU A 26 -10.84 -11.57 0.47
N THR A 27 -10.63 -11.69 -0.83
CA THR A 27 -9.75 -10.82 -1.62
C THR A 27 -10.17 -9.34 -1.51
N LYS A 28 -11.47 -9.04 -1.54
CA LYS A 28 -11.98 -7.66 -1.31
C LYS A 28 -11.68 -7.15 0.08
N GLU A 29 -11.85 -7.97 1.11
CA GLU A 29 -11.61 -7.57 2.49
C GLU A 29 -10.13 -7.32 2.75
N ILE A 30 -9.25 -8.22 2.29
CA ILE A 30 -7.79 -8.03 2.32
C ILE A 30 -7.42 -6.71 1.65
N ALA A 31 -7.92 -6.49 0.43
CA ALA A 31 -7.63 -5.29 -0.33
C ALA A 31 -8.03 -4.01 0.40
N LYS A 32 -9.20 -4.01 1.03
CA LYS A 32 -9.72 -2.88 1.80
C LYS A 32 -8.83 -2.58 3.00
N ARG A 33 -8.45 -3.59 3.78
CA ARG A 33 -7.62 -3.42 4.97
C ARG A 33 -6.20 -3.00 4.62
N LEU A 34 -5.59 -3.64 3.63
CA LEU A 34 -4.27 -3.29 3.15
C LEU A 34 -4.25 -1.83 2.63
N ALA A 35 -5.21 -1.43 1.79
CA ALA A 35 -5.31 -0.05 1.31
C ALA A 35 -5.50 0.96 2.45
N GLN A 36 -6.21 0.59 3.51
CA GLN A 36 -6.37 1.43 4.69
C GLN A 36 -5.05 1.61 5.45
N SER A 37 -4.34 0.52 5.71
CA SER A 37 -3.04 0.54 6.38
C SER A 37 -2.02 1.39 5.62
N GLN A 38 -1.84 1.13 4.31
CA GLN A 38 -0.93 1.90 3.45
C GLN A 38 -1.25 3.41 3.51
N ARG A 39 -2.53 3.80 3.43
CA ARG A 39 -2.93 5.22 3.54
C ARG A 39 -2.60 5.82 4.90
N GLN A 40 -2.85 5.09 5.98
CA GLN A 40 -2.55 5.56 7.33
C GLN A 40 -1.04 5.77 7.50
N ARG A 41 -0.22 4.82 7.05
CA ARG A 41 1.24 4.89 7.08
C ARG A 41 1.79 6.07 6.27
N ILE A 42 1.30 6.28 5.05
CA ILE A 42 1.66 7.45 4.22
C ILE A 42 1.30 8.78 4.92
N LYS A 43 0.11 8.86 5.53
CA LYS A 43 -0.30 10.07 6.29
C LYS A 43 0.56 10.29 7.54
N ALA A 44 1.04 9.21 8.15
CA ALA A 44 1.98 9.24 9.26
C ALA A 44 3.41 9.58 8.83
N GLN A 45 3.72 9.60 7.52
CA GLN A 45 5.05 9.86 6.96
C GLN A 45 6.08 8.78 7.34
N LYS A 46 5.70 7.50 7.26
CA LYS A 46 6.59 6.38 7.57
C LYS A 46 6.80 5.45 6.38
N ASN A 47 7.99 4.87 6.26
CA ASN A 47 8.34 3.77 5.36
C ASN A 47 7.76 2.44 5.86
N SER A 48 7.87 1.38 5.04
CA SER A 48 7.36 0.04 5.37
C SER A 48 8.11 -0.61 6.53
N ASP A 49 9.39 -0.27 6.70
CA ASP A 49 10.22 -0.68 7.84
C ASP A 49 9.94 0.13 9.14
N GLY A 50 8.98 1.05 9.11
CA GLY A 50 8.63 1.91 10.23
C GLY A 50 9.45 3.20 10.37
N SER A 51 10.55 3.35 9.61
CA SER A 51 11.37 4.56 9.63
C SER A 51 10.63 5.80 9.11
N GLU A 52 11.00 6.99 9.55
CA GLU A 52 10.39 8.23 9.06
C GLU A 52 10.80 8.52 7.61
N PHE A 53 9.88 9.09 6.83
CA PHE A 53 10.22 9.65 5.54
C PHE A 53 11.24 10.77 5.67
N GLU A 54 12.18 10.80 4.73
CA GLU A 54 13.11 11.91 4.67
C GLU A 54 12.35 13.25 4.59
N PRO A 55 12.69 14.25 5.42
CA PRO A 55 11.99 15.52 5.46
C PRO A 55 11.93 16.21 4.10
N ARG A 56 10.83 16.93 3.85
CA ARG A 56 10.72 17.74 2.64
C ARG A 56 11.74 18.88 2.70
N ARG A 57 12.46 19.12 1.60
CA ARG A 57 13.32 20.30 1.45
C ARG A 57 12.52 21.56 1.80
N LYS A 58 13.06 22.39 2.70
CA LYS A 58 12.41 23.63 3.15
C LYS A 58 12.14 24.52 1.94
N GLN A 59 10.87 24.89 1.76
CA GLN A 59 10.51 25.87 0.75
C GLN A 59 10.88 27.27 1.27
N PRO A 60 11.38 28.16 0.40
CA PRO A 60 11.65 29.54 0.78
C PRO A 60 10.37 30.18 1.35
N LYS A 61 10.53 30.99 2.41
CA LYS A 61 9.40 31.64 3.07
C LYS A 61 8.68 32.53 2.06
N GLN A 62 7.40 32.25 1.80
CA GLN A 62 6.56 33.16 1.04
C GLN A 62 6.42 34.47 1.83
N THR A 63 6.74 35.60 1.19
CA THR A 63 6.71 36.96 1.76
C THR A 63 5.29 37.52 1.89
N THR A 64 4.28 36.79 1.41
CA THR A 64 2.87 37.19 1.47
C THR A 64 2.27 36.95 2.86
N LYS A 65 1.43 37.90 3.32
CA LYS A 65 0.78 37.96 4.65
C LYS A 65 -0.01 36.71 5.08
N ARG A 66 -0.19 35.71 4.21
CA ARG A 66 -0.91 34.46 4.50
C ARG A 66 0.07 33.28 4.54
N ARG A 67 0.54 32.94 5.75
CA ARG A 67 1.44 31.80 6.00
C ARG A 67 0.75 30.49 5.63
N VAL A 68 0.97 29.98 4.42
CA VAL A 68 0.54 28.63 4.03
C VAL A 68 1.37 27.63 4.83
N LYS A 69 0.77 26.93 5.80
CA LYS A 69 1.44 25.85 6.53
C LYS A 69 1.97 24.83 5.52
N ALA A 70 3.24 24.42 5.69
CA ALA A 70 3.84 23.38 4.86
C ALA A 70 3.00 22.10 4.99
N LYS A 71 2.38 21.68 3.90
CA LYS A 71 1.61 20.43 3.86
C LYS A 71 2.60 19.25 3.98
N LYS A 72 2.22 18.23 4.76
CA LYS A 72 2.90 16.92 4.79
C LYS A 72 3.05 16.38 3.36
N MET A 73 4.14 15.67 3.08
CA MET A 73 4.33 15.05 1.75
C MET A 73 3.20 14.06 1.49
N PHE A 74 2.82 13.89 0.23
CA PHE A 74 1.87 12.85 -0.18
C PHE A 74 0.49 12.91 0.49
N ALA A 75 0.10 14.05 1.06
CA ALA A 75 -1.20 14.21 1.71
C ALA A 75 -2.37 13.80 0.79
N LYS A 76 -2.23 14.00 -0.52
CA LYS A 76 -3.19 13.53 -1.54
C LYS A 76 -3.08 12.02 -1.81
N LEU A 77 -1.88 11.48 -1.96
CA LEU A 77 -1.67 10.04 -2.22
C LEU A 77 -2.11 9.16 -1.05
N GLY A 78 -2.10 9.68 0.18
CA GLY A 78 -2.69 9.01 1.35
C GLY A 78 -4.22 9.03 1.39
N THR A 79 -4.92 9.57 0.39
CA THR A 79 -6.39 9.56 0.34
C THR A 79 -6.93 8.34 -0.41
N ALA A 80 -8.12 7.88 -0.02
CA ALA A 80 -8.80 6.78 -0.70
C ALA A 80 -9.16 7.12 -2.16
N ARG A 81 -9.28 8.41 -2.49
CA ARG A 81 -9.58 8.85 -3.85
C ARG A 81 -8.46 8.50 -4.84
N LEU A 82 -7.20 8.63 -4.42
CA LEU A 82 -6.04 8.45 -5.32
C LEU A 82 -5.44 7.06 -5.26
N MET A 83 -5.42 6.41 -4.10
CA MET A 83 -4.99 5.02 -3.99
C MET A 83 -6.01 4.11 -4.65
N LYS A 84 -5.59 3.37 -5.67
CA LYS A 84 -6.42 2.46 -6.45
C LYS A 84 -6.19 1.04 -6.00
N THR A 85 -7.27 0.29 -6.04
CA THR A 85 -7.32 -1.13 -5.75
C THR A 85 -7.90 -1.81 -6.96
N GLN A 86 -7.22 -2.83 -7.45
CA GLN A 86 -7.66 -3.67 -8.56
C GLN A 86 -7.67 -5.11 -8.08
N ILE A 87 -8.79 -5.79 -8.31
CA ILE A 87 -8.96 -7.19 -7.95
C ILE A 87 -8.98 -7.97 -9.25
N THR A 88 -8.06 -8.91 -9.38
CA THR A 88 -7.96 -9.83 -10.52
C THR A 88 -8.37 -11.22 -10.08
N ASN A 89 -8.36 -12.18 -11.01
CA ASN A 89 -8.58 -13.58 -10.66
C ASN A 89 -7.41 -14.14 -9.84
N ASP A 90 -6.22 -13.58 -10.03
CA ASP A 90 -4.97 -14.06 -9.42
C ASP A 90 -4.62 -13.33 -8.11
N GLY A 91 -5.32 -12.24 -7.77
CA GLY A 91 -5.10 -11.55 -6.50
C GLY A 91 -5.58 -10.10 -6.44
N VAL A 92 -4.83 -9.29 -5.70
CA VAL A 92 -5.11 -7.86 -5.46
C VAL A 92 -3.88 -7.05 -5.78
N GLU A 93 -4.09 -5.96 -6.51
CA GLU A 93 -3.10 -4.92 -6.72
C GLU A 93 -3.55 -3.63 -6.04
N ILE A 94 -2.62 -2.98 -5.33
CA ILE A 94 -2.83 -1.65 -4.76
C ILE A 94 -1.75 -0.71 -5.31
N GLY A 95 -2.17 0.44 -5.80
CA GLY A 95 -1.24 1.39 -6.39
C GLY A 95 -1.87 2.70 -6.77
N TYR A 96 -1.29 3.34 -7.77
CA TYR A 96 -1.70 4.64 -8.29
C TYR A 96 -1.78 4.57 -9.82
N ARG A 97 -2.38 5.59 -10.46
CA ARG A 97 -2.48 5.69 -11.91
C ARG A 97 -2.05 7.07 -12.41
N GLY A 98 -1.63 7.17 -13.67
CA GLY A 98 -1.25 8.43 -14.32
C GLY A 98 -0.13 9.17 -13.57
N GLY A 99 -0.25 10.49 -13.45
CA GLY A 99 0.77 11.31 -12.78
C GLY A 99 1.02 10.93 -11.31
N ASP A 100 0.00 10.44 -10.60
CA ASP A 100 0.16 9.97 -9.22
C ASP A 100 1.06 8.73 -9.14
N ALA A 101 0.96 7.83 -10.13
CA ALA A 101 1.85 6.68 -10.24
C ALA A 101 3.30 7.08 -10.49
N VAL A 102 3.53 8.08 -11.34
CA VAL A 102 4.87 8.60 -11.61
C VAL A 102 5.49 9.19 -10.33
N VAL A 103 4.73 10.01 -9.59
CA VAL A 103 5.20 10.56 -8.31
C VAL A 103 5.50 9.44 -7.32
N ALA A 104 4.60 8.46 -7.22
CA ALA A 104 4.77 7.36 -6.30
C ALA A 104 6.02 6.53 -6.64
N ASP A 105 6.19 6.14 -7.90
CA ASP A 105 7.33 5.35 -8.39
C ASP A 105 8.68 6.07 -8.19
N VAL A 106 8.74 7.37 -8.50
CA VAL A 106 9.95 8.18 -8.28
C VAL A 106 10.39 8.14 -6.82
N HIS A 107 9.43 8.28 -5.91
CA HIS A 107 9.73 8.28 -4.48
C HIS A 107 9.92 6.87 -3.92
N GLN A 108 9.17 5.87 -4.39
CA GLN A 108 9.29 4.47 -3.99
C GLN A 108 10.72 3.95 -4.17
N PHE A 109 11.35 4.31 -5.29
CA PHE A 109 12.69 3.83 -5.65
C PHE A 109 13.78 4.90 -5.55
N GLY A 110 13.46 6.11 -5.10
CA GLY A 110 14.43 7.21 -5.01
C GLY A 110 15.07 7.57 -6.37
N ARG A 111 14.25 7.57 -7.42
CA ARG A 111 14.73 7.72 -8.80
C ARG A 111 15.35 9.09 -9.03
N ARG A 112 16.21 9.16 -10.05
CA ARG A 112 16.70 10.39 -10.64
C ARG A 112 15.87 10.72 -11.87
N ILE A 113 15.15 11.83 -11.84
CA ILE A 113 14.33 12.28 -12.97
C ILE A 113 14.44 13.79 -13.18
N ARG A 114 14.06 14.23 -14.39
CA ARG A 114 13.85 15.64 -14.69
C ARG A 114 12.49 16.09 -14.11
N PRO A 115 12.45 17.11 -13.22
CA PRO A 115 11.22 17.47 -12.51
C PRO A 115 10.14 18.09 -13.40
N PHE A 116 10.53 18.83 -14.45
CA PHE A 116 9.61 19.49 -15.38
C PHE A 116 10.20 19.47 -16.80
N LYS A 117 9.32 19.44 -17.81
CA LYS A 117 9.73 19.63 -19.22
C LYS A 117 10.48 20.97 -19.34
N GLY A 118 11.59 20.99 -20.09
CA GLY A 118 12.40 22.19 -20.33
C GLY A 118 13.47 22.52 -19.27
N LYS A 119 13.71 21.66 -18.28
CA LYS A 119 14.86 21.80 -17.36
C LYS A 119 16.04 20.95 -17.82
N ASN A 120 17.24 21.51 -17.83
CA ASN A 120 18.46 20.80 -18.29
C ASN A 120 19.17 20.04 -17.17
N PHE A 121 18.53 19.86 -16.01
CA PHE A 121 19.09 19.12 -14.89
C PHE A 121 18.13 18.05 -14.38
N GLU A 122 18.71 17.02 -13.77
CA GLU A 122 17.97 15.97 -13.08
C GLU A 122 18.10 16.11 -11.57
N VAL A 123 17.10 15.61 -10.86
CA VAL A 123 17.06 15.62 -9.40
C VAL A 123 16.98 14.17 -8.93
N LYS A 124 17.90 13.77 -8.04
CA LYS A 124 17.78 12.52 -7.29
C LYS A 124 16.80 12.75 -6.15
N TYR A 125 15.72 11.98 -6.13
CA TYR A 125 14.75 12.03 -5.04
C TYR A 125 15.14 11.06 -3.95
N ALA A 126 14.91 11.45 -2.70
CA ALA A 126 15.04 10.54 -1.58
C ALA A 126 13.97 9.45 -1.62
N LYS A 127 14.39 8.22 -1.32
CA LYS A 127 13.54 7.04 -1.23
C LYS A 127 12.54 7.19 -0.08
N ARG A 128 11.26 7.05 -0.39
CA ARG A 128 10.14 7.05 0.56
C ARG A 128 9.21 5.94 0.10
N GLU A 129 9.22 4.83 0.81
CA GLU A 129 8.48 3.61 0.47
C GLU A 129 6.99 3.83 0.76
N LEU A 130 6.25 4.28 -0.25
CA LEU A 130 4.83 4.58 -0.13
C LEU A 130 3.99 3.30 -0.07
N LEU A 131 4.39 2.29 -0.82
CA LEU A 131 3.75 0.99 -0.89
C LEU A 131 4.74 -0.08 -0.47
N GLY A 132 4.30 -1.03 0.35
CA GLY A 132 5.15 -2.09 0.88
C GLY A 132 4.50 -2.69 2.12
N PHE A 133 4.70 -3.99 2.33
CA PHE A 133 4.15 -4.70 3.47
C PHE A 133 4.95 -4.37 4.73
N THR A 134 4.25 -3.98 5.79
CA THR A 134 4.76 -4.01 7.16
C THR A 134 4.43 -5.35 7.82
N GLU A 135 4.97 -5.61 9.01
CA GLU A 135 4.59 -6.79 9.79
C GLU A 135 3.08 -6.77 10.09
N GLU A 136 2.53 -5.61 10.45
CA GLU A 136 1.10 -5.46 10.70
C GLU A 136 0.26 -5.71 9.43
N ASP A 137 0.76 -5.35 8.24
CA ASP A 137 0.09 -5.67 6.99
C ASP A 137 0.03 -7.18 6.77
N MET A 138 1.11 -7.90 7.06
CA MET A 138 1.18 -9.36 6.95
C MET A 138 0.22 -10.02 7.93
N GLU A 139 0.24 -9.61 9.19
CA GLU A 139 -0.70 -10.08 10.22
C GLU A 139 -2.16 -9.84 9.81
N ILE A 140 -2.48 -8.68 9.24
CA ILE A 140 -3.83 -8.38 8.74
C ILE A 140 -4.25 -9.38 7.66
N ILE A 141 -3.36 -9.68 6.72
CA ILE A 141 -3.62 -10.62 5.62
C ILE A 141 -3.84 -12.03 6.17
N GLU A 142 -2.93 -12.50 7.02
CA GLU A 142 -3.00 -13.83 7.64
C GLU A 142 -4.28 -14.00 8.46
N ASN A 143 -4.62 -13.01 9.28
CA ASN A 143 -5.85 -13.02 10.07
C ASN A 143 -7.09 -13.04 9.17
N CYS A 144 -7.11 -12.31 8.06
CA CYS A 144 -8.21 -12.39 7.10
C CYS A 144 -8.36 -13.80 6.53
N VAL A 145 -7.26 -14.46 6.15
CA VAL A 145 -7.26 -15.82 5.60
C VAL A 145 -7.72 -16.84 6.65
N ILE A 146 -7.15 -16.80 7.86
CA ILE A 146 -7.48 -17.72 8.95
C ILE A 146 -8.96 -17.60 9.33
N ASN A 147 -9.48 -16.38 9.47
CA ASN A 147 -10.89 -16.18 9.80
C ASN A 147 -11.80 -16.68 8.67
N ALA A 148 -11.46 -16.43 7.40
CA ALA A 148 -12.24 -16.92 6.28
C ALA A 148 -12.28 -18.46 6.22
N LEU A 149 -11.16 -19.13 6.51
CA LEU A 149 -11.11 -20.58 6.59
C LEU A 149 -11.91 -21.14 7.77
N ARG A 150 -11.87 -20.47 8.93
CA ARG A 150 -12.65 -20.84 10.12
C ARG A 150 -14.15 -20.74 9.86
N ASP A 151 -14.58 -19.63 9.27
CA ASP A 151 -15.99 -19.26 9.15
C ASP A 151 -16.66 -19.90 7.91
N GLY A 152 -15.89 -20.55 7.03
CA GLY A 152 -16.41 -21.28 5.88
C GLY A 152 -16.85 -20.41 4.69
N LEU A 153 -16.44 -19.13 4.70
CA LEU A 153 -16.81 -18.03 3.79
C LEU A 153 -18.28 -17.60 3.80
#